data_AF-A0A7X8HE68-F1
#
_entry.id   AF-A0A7X8HE68-F1
#
_cell.length_a   1.000
_cell.length_b   1.000
_cell.length_c   1.000
_cell.angle_alpha   90.00
_cell.angle_beta   90.00
_cell.angle_gamma   90.00
#
_symmetry.space_group_name_H-M   'P 1'
#
loop_
_entity.id
_entity.type
_entity.pdbx_description
1 polymer ?
#
loop_
_entity_poly.entity_id
_entity_poly.type
_entity_poly.pdbx_seq_one_letter_code
_entity_poly.pdbx_strand_id
1 'polypeptide(L)' 'MSKHQTPNDQRANSMNPNNSAHKAGVDNRANQMNPNNREYKGGGQKSGSGSGKR' A
#
# COMPACT_ATOMS: atom_id res chain seq x y z
N MET A 1 -29.34 10.54 -8.28
CA MET A 1 -28.42 11.12 -7.27
C MET A 1 -27.10 10.39 -7.31
N SER A 2 -26.02 11.04 -7.75
CA SER A 2 -24.67 10.58 -7.43
C SER A 2 -24.48 10.75 -5.92
N LYS A 3 -24.31 9.66 -5.18
CA LYS A 3 -23.96 9.72 -3.75
C LYS A 3 -22.58 10.37 -3.65
N HIS A 4 -22.54 11.64 -3.29
CA HIS A 4 -21.29 12.31 -2.99
C HIS A 4 -20.68 11.62 -1.76
N GLN A 5 -19.66 10.81 -2.00
CA GLN A 5 -18.87 10.19 -0.95
C GLN A 5 -18.12 11.31 -0.24
N THR A 6 -18.52 11.61 0.99
CA THR A 6 -17.80 12.60 1.79
C THR A 6 -16.38 12.07 2.07
N PRO A 7 -15.43 12.94 2.42
CA PRO A 7 -14.11 12.49 2.86
C PRO A 7 -14.18 11.46 4.00
N ASN A 8 -15.20 11.58 4.87
CA ASN A 8 -15.44 10.62 5.94
C ASN A 8 -15.92 9.27 5.41
N ASP A 9 -16.79 9.23 4.40
CA ASP A 9 -17.25 7.98 3.78
C ASP A 9 -16.09 7.26 3.06
N GLN A 10 -15.23 8.02 2.38
CA GLN A 10 -14.04 7.47 1.73
C GLN A 10 -13.05 6.88 2.75
N ARG A 11 -12.85 7.58 3.87
CA ARG A 11 -12.01 7.11 4.98
C ARG A 11 -12.60 5.89 5.66
N ALA A 12 -13.91 5.89 5.92
CA ALA A 12 -14.61 4.77 6.50
C ALA A 12 -14.52 3.54 5.59
N ASN A 13 -14.66 3.72 4.28
CA ASN A 13 -14.52 2.62 3.33
C ASN A 13 -13.08 2.08 3.28
N SER A 14 -12.07 2.94 3.30
CA SER A 14 -10.66 2.51 3.27
C SER A 14 -10.19 1.86 4.58
N MET A 15 -10.79 2.24 5.72
CA MET A 15 -10.52 1.68 7.04
C MET A 15 -11.55 0.62 7.48
N ASN A 16 -12.44 0.19 6.58
CA ASN A 16 -13.38 -0.88 6.88
C ASN A 16 -12.66 -2.24 6.85
N PRO A 17 -12.61 -3.00 7.97
CA PRO A 17 -11.94 -4.30 8.00
C PRO A 17 -12.61 -5.36 7.12
N ASN A 18 -13.87 -5.18 6.73
CA ASN A 18 -14.57 -6.04 5.78
C ASN A 18 -14.28 -5.68 4.31
N ASN A 19 -13.61 -4.55 4.05
CA ASN A 19 -13.17 -4.19 2.70
C ASN A 19 -11.93 -5.01 2.31
N SER A 20 -11.99 -5.70 1.17
CA SER A 20 -10.88 -6.49 0.63
C SER A 20 -9.63 -5.65 0.37
N ALA A 21 -9.78 -4.39 -0.04
CA ALA A 21 -8.67 -3.48 -0.27
C ALA A 21 -7.92 -3.14 1.03
N HIS A 22 -8.64 -3.02 2.15
CA HIS A 22 -8.00 -2.81 3.45
C HIS A 22 -7.18 -4.05 3.84
N LYS A 23 -7.76 -5.25 3.72
CA LYS A 23 -7.05 -6.50 4.06
C LYS A 23 -5.78 -6.66 3.23
N ALA A 24 -5.89 -6.48 1.91
CA ALA A 24 -4.73 -6.54 1.01
C ALA A 24 -3.65 -5.50 1.38
N GLY A 25 -4.03 -4.30 1.78
CA GLY A 25 -3.10 -3.28 2.25
C GLY A 25 -2.35 -3.69 3.53
N VAL A 26 -3.05 -4.33 4.47
CA VAL A 26 -2.45 -4.85 5.71
C VAL A 26 -1.50 -6.01 5.40
N ASP A 27 -1.90 -6.95 4.56
CA ASP A 27 -1.08 -8.09 4.17
C ASP A 27 0.19 -7.64 3.44
N ASN A 28 0.07 -6.70 2.50
CA ASN A 28 1.20 -6.09 1.82
C ASN A 28 2.14 -5.39 2.81
N ARG A 29 1.59 -4.67 3.79
CA ARG A 29 2.40 -4.02 4.83
C ARG A 29 3.13 -5.05 5.70
N ALA A 30 2.46 -6.12 6.11
CA ALA A 30 3.06 -7.19 6.89
C ALA A 30 4.19 -7.86 6.10
N ASN A 31 3.96 -8.16 4.83
CA ASN A 31 4.92 -8.73 3.91
C ASN A 31 6.16 -7.85 3.71
N GLN A 32 5.98 -6.53 3.60
CA GLN A 32 7.06 -5.55 3.49
C GLN A 32 7.84 -5.34 4.80
N MET A 33 7.27 -5.70 5.95
CA MET A 33 7.92 -5.55 7.26
C MET A 33 8.48 -6.87 7.80
N ASN A 34 8.14 -8.00 7.17
CA ASN A 34 8.63 -9.31 7.56
C ASN A 34 10.00 -9.58 6.91
N PRO A 35 11.12 -9.58 7.67
CA PRO A 35 12.47 -9.77 7.11
C PRO A 35 12.70 -11.16 6.50
N ASN A 36 11.85 -12.12 6.83
CA ASN A 36 11.88 -13.48 6.28
C ASN A 36 11.09 -13.59 4.97
N ASN A 37 10.25 -12.60 4.65
CA ASN A 37 9.51 -12.58 3.40
C ASN A 37 10.42 -12.19 2.21
N ARG A 38 10.17 -12.76 1.04
CA ARG A 38 10.96 -12.52 -0.18
C ARG A 38 10.87 -11.06 -0.63
N GLU A 39 9.68 -10.47 -0.53
CA GLU A 39 9.41 -9.09 -0.96
C GLU A 39 10.15 -8.06 -0.10
N TYR A 40 10.35 -8.34 1.20
CA TYR A 40 11.18 -7.51 2.08
C TYR A 40 12.62 -7.39 1.56
N LYS A 41 13.20 -8.50 1.10
CA LYS A 41 14.58 -8.55 0.61
C LYS A 41 14.76 -7.88 -0.77
N GLY A 42 13.67 -7.68 -1.52
CA GLY A 42 13.66 -6.96 -2.80
C GLY A 42 13.97 -5.46 -2.68
N GLY A 43 13.92 -4.87 -1.48
CA GLY A 43 14.29 -3.47 -1.24
C GLY A 43 15.80 -3.22 -1.16
N GLY A 44 16.63 -4.27 -1.17
CA GLY A 44 18.11 -4.16 -1.12
C GLY A 44 18.78 -4.06 -2.50
N GLN A 45 18.02 -4.10 -3.60
CA GLN A 45 18.57 -3.94 -4.94
C GLN A 45 18.64 -2.45 -5.29
N LYS A 46 19.80 -1.84 -4.99
CA LYS A 46 20.35 -0.61 -5.57
C LYS A 46 19.31 0.24 -6.33
N SER A 47 18.66 1.16 -5.63
CA SER A 47 18.23 2.42 -6.26
C SER A 47 19.48 3.26 -6.55
N GLY A 48 20.26 2.81 -7.54
CA GLY A 48 20.99 3.74 -8.39
C GLY A 48 19.97 4.54 -9.17
N SER A 49 19.29 5.47 -8.51
CA SER A 49 18.64 6.61 -9.17
C SER A 49 19.76 7.53 -9.65
N GLY A 50 20.45 7.06 -10.68
CA GLY A 50 21.42 7.79 -11.46
C GLY A 50 20.84 7.99 -12.84
N SER A 51 19.90 8.92 -12.98
CA SER A 51 19.58 9.50 -14.28
C SER A 51 19.01 10.90 -14.10
N GLY A 52 19.83 11.78 -13.54
CA GLY A 52 19.87 13.15 -14.03
C GLY A 52 20.61 13.16 -15.37
N LYS A 53 19.89 13.21 -16.50
CA LYS A 53 20.29 13.95 -17.70
C LYS A 53 19.16 13.94 -18.74
N ARG A 54 18.81 15.16 -19.16
CA ARG A 54 18.03 15.60 -20.34
C ARG A 54 16.52 15.59 -20.18
#